data_AF-A0A9X7V4Z2-F1
#
_entry.id   AF-A0A9X7V4Z2-F1
#
_cell.length_a   1.000
_cell.length_b   1.000
_cell.length_c   1.000
_cell.angle_alpha   90.00
_cell.angle_beta   90.00
_cell.angle_gamma   90.00
#
_symmetry.space_group_name_H-M   'P 1'
#
loop_
_entity.id
_entity.type
_entity.pdbx_description
1 polymer ?
#
loop_
_entity_poly.entity_id
_entity_poly.type
_entity_poly.pdbx_seq_one_letter_code
_entity_poly.pdbx_strand_id
1 'polypeptide(L)' 'MSTLTELAQHIAKLYPLQDKQAGKRYRVVGELAGMTELEEINGEPRYIQTLALKNPHRWEIAV' A
#
# COMPACT_ATOMS: atom_id res chain seq x y z
N MET A 1 -3.67 -1.40 -25.63
CA MET A 1 -3.26 -1.58 -24.22
C MET A 1 -2.63 -2.96 -24.10
N SER A 2 -1.50 -3.09 -23.40
CA SER A 2 -0.84 -4.40 -23.23
C SER A 2 -1.33 -5.08 -21.95
N THR A 3 -1.23 -6.40 -21.90
CA THR A 3 -1.57 -7.22 -20.72
C THR A 3 -0.81 -6.79 -19.45
N LEU A 4 0.40 -6.24 -19.62
CA LEU A 4 1.19 -5.68 -18.52
C LEU A 4 0.58 -4.42 -17.92
N THR A 5 -0.01 -3.54 -18.74
CA THR A 5 -0.69 -2.33 -18.26
C THR A 5 -1.94 -2.70 -17.46
N GLU A 6 -2.70 -3.70 -17.92
CA GLU A 6 -3.88 -4.21 -17.22
C GLU A 6 -3.53 -4.86 -15.89
N LEU A 7 -2.46 -5.66 -15.87
CA LEU A 7 -1.97 -6.27 -14.63
C LEU A 7 -1.52 -5.20 -13.62
N ALA A 8 -0.77 -4.19 -14.06
CA ALA A 8 -0.34 -3.10 -13.19
C ALA A 8 -1.53 -2.33 -12.59
N GLN A 9 -2.56 -2.04 -13.40
CA GLN A 9 -3.80 -1.41 -12.94
C GLN A 9 -4.57 -2.31 -11.97
N HIS A 10 -4.60 -3.62 -12.21
CA HIS A 10 -5.25 -4.56 -11.31
C HIS A 10 -4.55 -4.62 -9.95
N ILE A 11 -3.22 -4.69 -9.94
CA ILE A 11 -2.41 -4.66 -8.71
C ILE A 11 -2.63 -3.33 -7.98
N ALA A 12 -2.69 -2.20 -8.71
CA ALA A 12 -2.92 -0.89 -8.10
C ALA A 12 -4.28 -0.82 -7.37
N LYS A 13 -5.32 -1.45 -7.92
CA LYS A 13 -6.65 -1.53 -7.28
C LYS A 13 -6.64 -2.40 -6.01
N LEU A 14 -5.91 -3.51 -6.01
CA LEU A 14 -5.84 -4.42 -4.86
C LEU A 14 -4.93 -3.89 -3.74
N TYR A 15 -3.84 -3.22 -4.11
CA TYR A 15 -2.85 -2.66 -3.20
C TYR A 15 -2.70 -1.17 -3.50
N PRO A 16 -3.65 -0.33 -3.05
CA PRO A 16 -3.73 1.08 -3.44
C PRO A 16 -2.64 1.95 -2.81
N LEU A 17 -2.10 1.55 -1.66
CA LEU A 17 -1.14 2.35 -0.91
C LEU A 17 0.29 2.05 -1.37
N GLN A 18 1.01 3.04 -1.84
CA GLN A 18 2.40 2.92 -2.27
C GLN A 18 3.35 3.57 -1.25
N ASP A 19 4.37 2.82 -0.82
CA ASP A 19 5.54 3.36 -0.11
C ASP A 19 6.56 3.83 -1.17
N LYS A 20 6.70 5.14 -1.29
CA LYS A 20 7.61 5.77 -2.27
C LYS A 20 9.08 5.52 -1.98
N GLN A 21 9.45 5.21 -0.74
CA GLN A 21 10.84 4.91 -0.38
C GLN A 21 11.19 3.46 -0.65
N ALA A 22 10.27 2.54 -0.33
CA ALA A 22 10.51 1.11 -0.52
C ALA A 22 10.19 0.62 -1.95
N GLY A 23 9.44 1.41 -2.74
CA GLY A 23 8.95 0.98 -4.05
C GLY A 23 7.93 -0.17 -3.95
N LYS A 24 7.25 -0.29 -2.81
CA LYS A 24 6.33 -1.38 -2.49
C LYS A 24 4.90 -0.88 -2.40
N ARG A 25 3.95 -1.79 -2.63
CA ARG A 25 2.51 -1.52 -2.51
C ARG A 25 1.90 -2.37 -1.41
N TYR A 26 0.90 -1.78 -0.78
CA TYR A 26 0.24 -2.29 0.40
C TYR A 26 -1.27 -2.11 0.28
N ARG A 27 -2.00 -2.95 1.01
CA ARG A 27 -3.39 -2.69 1.38
C ARG A 27 -3.49 -2.59 2.89
N VAL A 28 -4.43 -1.79 3.38
CA VAL A 28 -4.73 -1.73 4.81
C VAL A 28 -5.60 -2.94 5.17
N VAL A 29 -5.17 -3.72 6.16
CA VAL A 29 -5.91 -4.88 6.67
C VAL A 29 -6.77 -4.49 7.88
N GLY A 30 -6.21 -3.67 8.77
CA GLY A 30 -6.90 -3.22 9.97
C GLY A 30 -6.14 -2.14 10.73
N GLU A 31 -6.82 -1.54 11.70
CA GLU A 31 -6.24 -0.56 12.61
C GLU A 31 -6.55 -0.93 14.05
N LEU A 32 -5.53 -0.96 14.89
CA LEU A 32 -5.65 -1.26 16.32
C LEU A 32 -4.65 -0.45 17.13
N ALA A 33 -5.13 0.17 18.21
CA ALA A 33 -4.30 0.90 19.18
C ALA A 33 -3.35 1.95 18.54
N GLY A 34 -3.83 2.65 17.50
CA GLY A 34 -3.04 3.66 16.78
C GLY A 34 -2.00 3.08 15.80
N MET A 35 -2.01 1.77 15.59
CA MET A 35 -1.22 1.08 14.56
C MET A 35 -2.12 0.65 13.41
N THR A 36 -1.58 0.69 12.20
CA THR A 36 -2.21 0.15 11.00
C THR A 36 -1.43 -1.08 10.56
N GLU A 37 -2.13 -2.18 10.33
CA GLU A 37 -1.60 -3.35 9.65
C GLU A 37 -1.73 -3.16 8.14
N LEU A 38 -0.59 -3.26 7.46
CA LEU A 38 -0.47 -3.26 6.02
C LEU A 38 -0.10 -4.65 5.54
N GLU A 39 -0.65 -5.09 4.41
CA GLU A 39 -0.26 -6.33 3.75
C GLU A 39 0.40 -6.03 2.40
N GLU A 40 1.57 -6.62 2.17
CA GLU A 40 2.28 -6.58 0.88
C GLU A 40 1.64 -7.50 -0.18
N ILE A 41 2.05 -7.35 -1.43
CA ILE A 41 1.56 -8.17 -2.56
C ILE A 41 1.82 -9.68 -2.33
N ASN A 42 2.87 -10.03 -1.61
CA ASN A 42 3.22 -11.41 -1.29
C ASN A 42 2.52 -11.94 -0.01
N GLY A 43 1.67 -11.15 0.64
CA GLY A 43 0.97 -11.52 1.87
C GLY A 43 1.74 -11.21 3.16
N GLU A 44 2.93 -10.61 3.08
CA GLU A 44 3.71 -10.27 4.28
C GLU A 44 3.09 -9.09 5.03
N PRO A 45 2.86 -9.21 6.36
CA PRO A 45 2.31 -8.14 7.16
C PRO A 45 3.39 -7.10 7.53
N ARG A 46 2.99 -5.84 7.60
CA ARG A 46 3.80 -4.71 8.04
C ARG A 46 2.97 -3.81 8.95
N TYR A 47 3.47 -3.59 10.16
CA TYR A 47 2.81 -2.71 11.13
C TYR A 47 3.49 -1.35 11.14
N ILE A 48 2.68 -0.29 11.05
CA ILE A 48 3.14 1.09 11.15
C ILE A 48 2.25 1.88 12.09
N GLN A 49 2.73 3.03 12.57
CA GLN A 49 1.85 3.99 13.24
C GLN A 49 0.83 4.54 12.23
N THR A 50 -0.44 4.60 12.60
CA THR A 50 -1.52 5.12 11.75
C THR A 50 -1.21 6.55 11.30
N LEU A 51 -0.61 7.35 12.18
CA LEU A 51 -0.20 8.72 11.85
C LEU A 51 0.85 8.78 10.74
N ALA A 52 1.70 7.75 10.60
CA ALA A 52 2.72 7.71 9.57
C ALA A 52 2.12 7.67 8.15
N LEU A 53 0.91 7.12 7.98
CA LEU A 53 0.19 7.11 6.70
C LEU A 53 -0.14 8.53 6.20
N LYS A 54 -0.22 9.51 7.11
CA LYS A 54 -0.50 10.90 6.75
C LYS A 54 0.69 11.62 6.14
N ASN A 55 1.88 11.00 6.08
CA ASN A 55 3.05 11.62 5.47
C ASN A 55 3.01 11.48 3.93
N PRO A 56 2.69 12.56 3.19
CA PRO A 56 2.56 12.49 1.74
C PRO A 56 3.91 12.37 1.04
N HIS A 57 5.05 12.59 1.72
CA HIS A 57 6.37 12.36 1.14
C HIS A 57 6.74 10.88 1.12
N ARG A 58 6.09 10.07 1.95
CA ARG A 58 6.32 8.63 2.04
C ARG A 58 5.22 7.82 1.37
N TRP A 59 3.97 8.22 1.55
CA TRP A 59 2.81 7.46 1.09
C TRP A 59 2.09 8.15 -0.04
N GLU A 60 1.63 7.35 -0.99
CA GLU A 60 0.80 7.78 -2.11
C GLU A 60 -0.33 6.77 -2.29
N ILE A 61 -1.55 7.27 -2.55
CA ILE A 61 -2.66 6.42 -2.95
C ILE A 61 -2.68 6.43 -4.47
N ALA A 62 -2.44 5.28 -5.10
CA ALA A 62 -2.65 5.19 -6.55
C ALA A 62 -4.15 5.10 -6.82
N VAL A 63 -4.63 6.00 -7.67
CA VAL A 63 -6.01 6.05 -8.19
C VAL A 63 -6.12 5.16 -9.42
#